data_AF-A0A0F9H274-F1
#
_entry.id   AF-A0A0F9H274-F1
#
_cell.length_a   1.000
_cell.length_b   1.000
_cell.length_c   1.000
_cell.angle_alpha   90.00
_cell.angle_beta   90.00
_cell.angle_gamma   90.00
#
_symmetry.space_group_name_H-M   'P 1'
#
loop_
_entity.id
_entity.type
_entity.pdbx_description
1 polymer ?
#
loop_
_entity_poly.entity_id
_entity_poly.type
_entity_poly.pdbx_seq_one_letter_code
_entity_poly.pdbx_strand_id
1 'polypeptide(L)'
;IEKMRLYDNLRSKTPARKARLYRNCRKFRKEFPEKYRAHNMVSNAVRDGRLEKPDACEKCDRKGHVLHGHHDDYEKQLDVKWLCPACHSARHKEINAAYIKSLNIGAEII
;
A
#
# COMPACT_ATOMS: atom_id res chain seq x y z
N ILE A 1 -5.94 -22.46 -14.69
CA ILE A 1 -5.89 -21.46 -13.59
C ILE A 1 -5.29 -22.07 -12.33
N GLU A 2 -5.80 -23.20 -11.83
CA GLU A 2 -5.32 -23.78 -10.56
C GLU A 2 -3.84 -24.19 -10.56
N LYS A 3 -3.37 -24.84 -11.63
CA LYS A 3 -1.95 -25.20 -11.80
C LYS A 3 -1.01 -23.98 -11.73
N MET A 4 -1.43 -22.82 -12.27
CA MET A 4 -0.65 -21.58 -12.19
C MET A 4 -0.62 -21.02 -10.77
N ARG A 5 -1.75 -21.03 -10.05
CA ARG A 5 -1.81 -20.59 -8.65
C ARG A 5 -0.92 -21.45 -7.76
N LEU A 6 -0.95 -22.77 -7.95
CA LEU A 6 -0.08 -23.71 -7.25
C LEU A 6 1.39 -23.44 -7.55
N TYR A 7 1.74 -23.21 -8.83
CA TYR A 7 3.08 -22.83 -9.22
C TYR A 7 3.56 -21.54 -8.54
N ASP A 8 2.75 -20.48 -8.55
CA ASP A 8 3.09 -19.20 -7.92
C ASP A 8 3.25 -19.35 -6.40
N ASN A 9 2.38 -20.13 -5.76
CA ASN A 9 2.48 -20.47 -4.35
C ASN A 9 3.77 -21.21 -4.04
N LEU A 10 4.12 -22.25 -4.80
CA LEU A 10 5.36 -23.01 -4.60
C LEU A 10 6.60 -22.15 -4.85
N ARG A 11 6.61 -21.38 -5.94
CA ARG A 11 7.71 -20.47 -6.28
C ARG A 11 7.92 -19.41 -5.21
N SER A 12 6.86 -18.89 -4.60
CA SER A 12 6.95 -17.91 -3.50
C SER A 12 7.68 -18.45 -2.27
N LYS A 13 7.63 -19.78 -2.06
CA LYS A 13 8.21 -20.45 -0.89
C LYS A 13 9.71 -20.76 -1.03
N THR A 14 10.29 -20.60 -2.23
CA THR A 14 11.71 -20.87 -2.48
C THR A 14 12.62 -20.03 -1.57
N PRO A 15 13.74 -20.60 -1.03
CA PRO A 15 14.64 -19.87 -0.14
C PRO A 15 15.17 -18.57 -0.75
N ALA A 16 15.54 -18.58 -2.04
CA ALA A 16 16.03 -17.39 -2.73
C ALA A 16 14.99 -16.24 -2.77
N ARG A 17 13.71 -16.56 -3.00
CA ARG A 17 12.64 -15.56 -3.08
C ARG A 17 12.28 -15.02 -1.69
N LYS A 18 12.27 -15.88 -0.67
CA LYS A 18 12.13 -15.46 0.74
C LYS A 18 13.29 -14.55 1.17
N ALA A 19 14.54 -14.92 0.86
CA ALA A 19 15.71 -14.11 1.16
C ALA A 19 15.64 -12.73 0.50
N ARG A 20 15.20 -12.66 -0.76
CA ARG A 20 14.98 -11.39 -1.46
C ARG A 20 13.88 -10.55 -0.80
N LEU A 21 12.76 -11.16 -0.41
CA LEU A 21 11.68 -10.47 0.29
C LEU A 21 12.19 -9.86 1.61
N TYR A 22 12.94 -10.61 2.41
CA TYR A 22 13.51 -10.10 3.66
C TYR A 22 14.48 -8.94 3.41
N ARG A 23 15.35 -9.03 2.40
CA ARG A 23 16.23 -7.91 2.02
C ARG A 23 15.44 -6.67 1.64
N ASN A 24 14.39 -6.80 0.84
CA ASN A 24 13.55 -5.68 0.44
C ASN A 24 12.80 -5.07 1.64
N CYS A 25 12.25 -5.89 2.52
CA CYS A 25 11.61 -5.41 3.76
C CYS A 25 12.61 -4.66 4.66
N ARG A 26 13.83 -5.19 4.83
CA ARG A 26 14.88 -4.52 5.62
C ARG A 26 15.30 -3.20 4.99
N LYS A 27 15.48 -3.17 3.67
CA LYS A 27 15.80 -1.96 2.91
C LYS A 27 14.72 -0.91 3.07
N PHE A 28 13.45 -1.27 2.87
CA PHE A 28 12.30 -0.37 3.03
C PHE A 28 12.24 0.24 4.43
N ARG A 29 12.39 -0.57 5.49
CA ARG A 29 12.38 -0.08 6.88
C ARG A 29 13.51 0.91 7.17
N LYS A 30 14.66 0.73 6.52
CA LYS A 30 15.81 1.62 6.66
C LYS A 30 15.64 2.92 5.89
N GLU A 31 15.12 2.84 4.66
CA GLU A 31 15.00 3.99 3.75
C GLU A 31 13.77 4.86 4.04
N PHE A 32 12.69 4.27 4.56
CA PHE A 32 11.41 4.95 4.80
C PHE A 32 10.87 4.65 6.22
N PRO A 33 11.61 5.02 7.28
CA PRO A 33 11.21 4.74 8.66
C PRO A 33 9.87 5.38 9.02
N GLU A 34 9.56 6.56 8.50
CA GLU A 34 8.30 7.28 8.68
C GLU A 34 7.11 6.53 8.10
N LYS A 35 7.24 6.02 6.86
CA LYS A 35 6.18 5.22 6.21
C LYS A 35 5.97 3.89 6.95
N TYR A 36 7.06 3.27 7.39
CA TYR A 36 6.99 2.06 8.18
C TYR A 36 6.27 2.29 9.51
N ARG A 37 6.58 3.40 10.21
CA ARG A 37 5.89 3.79 11.44
C ARG A 37 4.41 4.04 11.19
N ALA A 38 4.04 4.75 10.13
CA ALA A 38 2.64 5.00 9.77
C ALA A 38 1.86 3.70 9.58
N HIS A 39 2.37 2.77 8.77
CA HIS A 39 1.75 1.46 8.57
C HIS A 39 1.56 0.68 9.88
N ASN A 40 2.56 0.69 10.76
CA ASN A 40 2.48 0.04 12.06
C ASN A 40 1.43 0.71 12.97
N MET A 41 1.35 2.04 12.97
CA MET A 41 0.39 2.78 13.77
C MET A 41 -1.05 2.48 13.36
N VAL A 42 -1.35 2.46 12.06
CA VAL A 42 -2.66 2.05 11.55
C VAL A 42 -2.98 0.61 11.95
N SER A 43 -2.03 -0.31 11.74
CA SER A 43 -2.23 -1.73 12.05
C SER A 43 -2.52 -1.94 13.55
N ASN A 44 -1.77 -1.26 14.41
CA ASN A 44 -1.98 -1.30 15.85
C ASN A 44 -3.31 -0.64 16.23
N ALA A 45 -3.65 0.52 15.68
CA ALA A 45 -4.89 1.22 15.98
C ALA A 45 -6.12 0.39 15.58
N VAL A 46 -6.10 -0.29 14.43
CA VAL A 46 -7.17 -1.22 14.04
C VAL A 46 -7.25 -2.42 14.97
N ARG A 47 -6.10 -3.06 15.27
CA ARG A 47 -6.07 -4.22 16.18
C ARG A 47 -6.60 -3.86 17.57
N ASP A 48 -6.21 -2.69 18.07
CA ASP A 48 -6.56 -2.21 19.40
C ASP A 48 -7.95 -1.53 19.44
N GLY A 49 -8.68 -1.48 18.32
CA GLY A 49 -10.01 -0.86 18.23
C GLY A 49 -10.04 0.68 18.29
N ARG A 50 -8.88 1.34 18.21
CA ARG A 50 -8.74 2.80 18.20
C ARG A 50 -8.99 3.43 16.83
N LEU A 51 -8.95 2.63 15.78
CA LEU A 51 -9.27 3.04 14.41
C LEU A 51 -10.22 2.01 13.81
N GLU A 52 -11.43 2.45 13.49
CA GLU A 52 -12.42 1.59 12.88
C GLU A 52 -12.13 1.40 11.39
N LYS A 53 -12.22 0.14 10.95
CA LYS A 53 -12.08 -0.21 9.55
C LYS A 53 -13.48 -0.40 8.95
N PRO A 54 -13.86 0.37 7.91
CA PRO A 54 -15.17 0.25 7.30
C PRO A 54 -15.34 -1.11 6.60
N ASP A 55 -16.58 -1.47 6.33
CA ASP A 55 -16.94 -2.69 5.60
C ASP A 55 -16.96 -2.49 4.07
N ALA A 56 -16.91 -1.23 3.61
CA ALA A 56 -16.97 -0.80 2.23
C ALA A 56 -15.72 0.00 1.83
N CYS A 57 -15.36 -0.08 0.55
CA CYS A 57 -14.29 0.74 -0.03
C CYS A 57 -14.76 2.19 -0.20
N GLU A 58 -14.04 3.16 0.37
CA GLU A 58 -14.40 4.59 0.33
C GLU A 58 -14.47 5.21 -1.08
N LYS A 59 -13.85 4.59 -2.09
CA LYS A 59 -13.88 5.08 -3.47
C LYS A 59 -15.01 4.50 -4.33
N CYS A 60 -15.48 3.29 -4.04
CA CYS A 60 -16.40 2.58 -4.93
C CYS A 60 -17.55 1.88 -4.21
N ASP A 61 -17.64 2.05 -2.89
CA ASP A 61 -18.67 1.56 -1.98
C ASP A 61 -18.91 0.05 -1.97
N ARG A 62 -18.08 -0.73 -2.68
CA ARG A 62 -18.17 -2.18 -2.69
C ARG A 62 -17.71 -2.79 -1.37
N LYS A 63 -18.56 -3.66 -0.83
CA LYS A 63 -18.33 -4.49 0.37
C LYS A 63 -17.71 -5.84 0.01
N GLY A 64 -17.28 -6.58 1.03
CA GLY A 64 -16.80 -7.97 0.89
C GLY A 64 -15.37 -8.11 0.35
N HIS A 65 -14.66 -7.01 0.16
CA HIS A 65 -13.24 -7.01 -0.19
C HIS A 65 -12.37 -6.73 1.04
N VAL A 66 -11.18 -7.32 1.06
CA VAL A 66 -10.14 -6.91 2.03
C VAL A 66 -9.72 -5.47 1.68
N LEU A 67 -10.02 -4.53 2.57
CA LEU A 67 -9.60 -3.14 2.40
C LEU A 67 -8.15 -2.95 2.86
N HIS A 68 -7.42 -2.11 2.14
CA HIS A 68 -6.07 -1.67 2.46
C HIS A 68 -6.13 -0.21 2.91
N GLY A 69 -5.34 0.15 3.93
CA GLY A 69 -5.17 1.54 4.35
C GLY A 69 -4.21 2.25 3.40
N HIS A 70 -4.70 3.25 2.69
CA HIS A 70 -3.92 4.11 1.80
C HIS A 70 -3.52 5.39 2.51
N HIS A 71 -2.24 5.72 2.53
CA HIS A 71 -1.77 7.02 2.97
C HIS A 71 -1.57 7.94 1.77
N ASP A 72 -2.36 9.01 1.68
CA ASP A 72 -2.05 10.15 0.80
C ASP A 72 -0.91 11.00 1.39
N ASP A 73 -0.84 11.08 2.72
CA ASP A 73 0.19 11.80 3.48
C ASP A 73 0.68 10.92 4.63
N TYR A 74 1.97 10.53 4.58
CA TYR A 74 2.59 9.67 5.59
C TYR A 74 2.95 10.40 6.89
N GLU A 75 2.88 11.75 6.92
CA GLU A 75 3.02 12.53 8.15
C GLU A 75 1.76 12.48 9.02
N LYS A 76 0.61 12.11 8.45
CA LYS A 76 -0.65 11.88 9.16
C LYS A 76 -0.89 10.38 9.35
N GLN A 77 -0.25 9.80 10.36
CA GLN A 77 -0.14 8.34 10.45
C GLN A 77 -1.45 7.58 10.61
N LEU A 78 -2.51 8.21 11.12
CA LEU A 78 -3.83 7.58 11.28
C LEU A 78 -4.85 8.05 10.23
N ASP A 79 -4.47 9.00 9.38
CA ASP A 79 -5.27 9.46 8.25
C ASP A 79 -5.03 8.51 7.07
N VAL A 80 -5.95 7.55 6.93
CA VAL A 80 -5.93 6.56 5.85
C VAL A 80 -7.26 6.50 5.15
N LYS A 81 -7.20 6.29 3.83
CA LYS A 81 -8.36 5.88 3.05
C LYS A 81 -8.44 4.38 2.97
N TRP A 82 -9.57 3.80 3.32
CA TRP A 82 -9.82 2.38 3.23
C TRP A 82 -10.31 1.99 1.83
N LEU A 83 -9.41 1.40 1.04
CA LEU A 83 -9.66 1.12 -0.37
C LEU A 83 -9.56 -0.37 -0.66
N CYS A 84 -10.44 -0.89 -1.52
CA CYS A 84 -10.26 -2.22 -2.09
C CYS A 84 -8.97 -2.29 -2.94
N PRO A 85 -8.38 -3.48 -3.19
CA PRO A 85 -7.06 -3.59 -3.84
C PRO A 85 -6.98 -2.91 -5.22
N ALA A 86 -8.08 -2.96 -5.99
CA ALA A 86 -8.18 -2.31 -7.29
C ALA A 86 -8.14 -0.77 -7.17
N CYS A 87 -8.94 -0.20 -6.27
CA CYS A 87 -8.98 1.24 -6.02
C CYS A 87 -7.67 1.74 -5.41
N HIS A 88 -7.05 0.94 -4.54
CA HIS A 88 -5.75 1.23 -3.94
C HIS A 88 -4.64 1.35 -5.00
N SER A 89 -4.56 0.37 -5.90
CA SER A 89 -3.60 0.40 -7.02
C SER A 89 -3.85 1.59 -7.95
N ALA A 90 -5.11 1.86 -8.28
CA ALA A 90 -5.49 3.01 -9.10
C ALA A 90 -5.06 4.34 -8.44
N ARG A 91 -5.26 4.49 -7.13
CA ARG A 91 -4.87 5.70 -6.40
C ARG A 91 -3.36 5.95 -6.43
N HIS A 92 -2.54 4.91 -6.25
CA HIS A 92 -1.08 5.06 -6.41
C HIS A 92 -0.68 5.52 -7.82
N LYS A 93 -1.36 5.02 -8.86
CA LYS A 93 -1.10 5.47 -10.24
C LYS A 93 -1.49 6.94 -10.45
N GLU A 94 -2.63 7.37 -9.91
CA GLU A 94 -3.09 8.76 -9.97
C GLU A 94 -2.09 9.71 -9.30
N ILE A 95 -1.61 9.38 -8.10
CA ILE A 95 -0.61 10.20 -7.38
C ILE A 95 0.70 10.28 -8.18
N ASN A 96 1.19 9.14 -8.68
CA ASN A 96 2.42 9.13 -9.48
C ASN A 96 2.27 9.93 -10.77
N ALA A 97 1.14 9.82 -11.46
CA ALA A 97 0.87 10.59 -12.68
C ALA A 97 0.78 12.09 -12.38
N ALA A 98 0.14 12.48 -11.28
CA ALA A 98 0.07 13.87 -10.84
C ALA A 98 1.46 14.44 -10.53
N TYR A 99 2.32 13.66 -9.86
CA TYR A 99 3.70 14.03 -9.58
C TYR A 99 4.53 14.23 -10.86
N ILE A 100 4.44 13.31 -11.82
CA ILE A 100 5.14 13.43 -13.11
C ILE A 100 4.64 14.67 -13.86
N LYS A 101 3.32 14.90 -13.89
CA LYS A 101 2.74 16.09 -14.50
C LYS A 101 3.24 17.38 -13.85
N SER A 102 3.31 17.44 -12.52
CA SER A 102 3.82 18.63 -11.83
C SER A 102 5.29 18.91 -12.12
N LEU A 103 6.11 17.87 -12.26
CA LEU A 103 7.52 18.02 -12.64
C LEU A 103 7.67 18.55 -14.08
N ASN A 104 6.84 18.07 -15.01
CA ASN A 104 6.89 18.50 -16.41
C ASN A 104 6.42 19.95 -16.58
N ILE A 105 5.37 20.36 -15.87
CA ILE A 105 4.91 21.77 -15.89
C ILE A 105 5.98 22.70 -15.30
N GLY A 106 6.67 22.27 -14.23
CA GLY A 106 7.78 23.03 -13.64
C GLY A 106 9.00 23.17 -14.55
N ALA A 107 9.21 22.22 -15.48
CA ALA A 107 10.29 22.26 -16.47
C ALA A 107 9.96 23.12 -17.70
N GLU A 108 8.70 23.48 -17.92
CA GLU A 108 8.27 24.39 -19.01
C GLU A 108 8.21 25.87 -18.57
N ILE A 109 8.41 26.15 -17.28
CA ILE A 109 8.34 27.51 -16.69
C ILE A 109 9.75 28.09 -16.40
N ILE A 110 10.83 27.34 -16.65
CA ILE A 110 12.24 27.79 -16.56
C ILE A 110 12.83 27.84 -17.97
#